data_AF-A0A7J2ZHJ7-F1
#
_entry.id   AF-A0A7J2ZHJ7-F1
#
_cell.length_a   1.000
_cell.length_b   1.000
_cell.length_c   1.000
_cell.angle_alpha   90.00
_cell.angle_beta   90.00
_cell.angle_gamma   90.00
#
_symmetry.space_group_name_H-M   'P 1'
#
loop_
_entity.id
_entity.type
_entity.pdbx_description
1 polymer ?
#
loop_
_entity_poly.entity_id
_entity_poly.type
_entity_poly.pdbx_seq_one_letter_code
_entity_poly.pdbx_strand_id
1 'polypeptide(L)'
;MTRLGKHFLRNEEILEKLVDLADVKPDDVVLEPGCGDGLLTEKIAKRGCTVIAVEIDEELARKAAERVKTYSNVKLLVGDLLKIKPTGFNKVIGNPPYYLSSRLLQWLITGPMPELIVMTLQREFAEKLSSKPKQDDYVYVSVLSQLFYSIEIHGTVPRQAFKPPPRVSSKIVIMRRIPITQRNLINNTWLLKHLFTKKRHLVSRELKRLGIETPPQLVGKRIYEIDVKDYYDLLSRLTA
;
A
#
# COMPACT_ATOMS: atom_id res chain seq x y z
N MET A 1 20.27 7.38 -18.73
CA MET A 1 19.10 7.20 -17.84
C MET A 1 19.59 6.66 -16.51
N THR A 2 19.56 7.48 -15.47
CA THR A 2 19.99 7.11 -14.12
C THR A 2 19.26 5.83 -13.68
N ARG A 3 20.01 4.78 -13.33
CA ARG A 3 19.51 3.56 -12.67
C ARG A 3 18.73 3.97 -11.42
N LEU A 4 17.43 4.21 -11.55
CA LEU A 4 16.52 4.32 -10.41
C LEU A 4 16.77 3.08 -9.55
N GLY A 5 16.88 3.25 -8.22
CA GLY A 5 17.30 2.23 -7.26
C GLY A 5 16.38 1.00 -7.21
N LYS A 6 16.41 0.20 -8.28
CA LYS A 6 15.66 -1.04 -8.43
C LYS A 6 16.39 -2.12 -7.66
N HIS A 7 15.93 -2.38 -6.45
CA HIS A 7 16.37 -3.48 -5.61
C HIS A 7 15.42 -4.65 -5.86
N PHE A 8 15.85 -5.63 -6.64
CA PHE A 8 15.02 -6.80 -6.95
C PHE A 8 15.13 -7.81 -5.82
N LEU A 9 14.01 -8.19 -5.21
CA LEU A 9 13.97 -9.30 -4.27
C LEU A 9 14.30 -10.60 -5.03
N ARG A 10 15.39 -11.27 -4.65
CA ARG A 10 15.90 -12.49 -5.28
C ARG A 10 15.92 -13.71 -4.36
N ASN A 11 15.62 -13.51 -3.08
CA ASN A 11 15.53 -14.62 -2.14
C ASN A 11 14.22 -15.39 -2.35
N GLU A 12 14.34 -16.63 -2.82
CA GLU A 12 13.22 -17.53 -3.15
C GLU A 12 12.31 -17.81 -1.94
N GLU A 13 12.87 -18.02 -0.76
CA GLU A 13 12.10 -18.32 0.46
C GLU A 13 11.20 -17.14 0.86
N ILE A 14 11.70 -15.92 0.75
CA ILE A 14 10.92 -14.71 1.06
C ILE A 14 9.84 -14.50 -0.01
N LEU A 15 10.13 -14.79 -1.27
CA LEU A 15 9.14 -14.71 -2.34
C LEU A 15 7.99 -15.72 -2.15
N GLU A 16 8.30 -16.98 -1.84
CA GLU A 16 7.29 -17.98 -1.48
C GLU A 16 6.49 -17.53 -0.25
N LYS A 17 7.17 -17.01 0.78
CA LYS A 17 6.51 -16.50 1.99
C LYS A 17 5.50 -15.38 1.70
N LEU A 18 5.77 -14.49 0.74
CA LEU A 18 4.80 -13.47 0.33
C LEU A 18 3.53 -14.10 -0.26
N VAL A 19 3.69 -15.11 -1.10
CA VAL A 19 2.57 -15.83 -1.73
C VAL A 19 1.78 -16.63 -0.68
N ASP A 20 2.46 -17.28 0.25
CA ASP A 20 1.84 -18.09 1.30
C ASP A 20 1.05 -17.21 2.29
N LEU A 21 1.60 -16.06 2.69
CA LEU A 21 0.89 -15.10 3.56
C LEU A 21 -0.34 -14.47 2.90
N ALA A 22 -0.38 -14.45 1.56
CA ALA A 22 -1.52 -13.96 0.81
C ALA A 22 -2.66 -14.98 0.69
N ASP A 23 -2.41 -16.25 1.04
CA ASP A 23 -3.37 -17.36 0.99
C ASP A 23 -4.24 -17.32 -0.28
N VAL A 24 -3.56 -17.29 -1.43
CA VAL A 24 -4.17 -17.10 -2.74
C VAL A 24 -5.05 -18.29 -3.11
N LYS A 25 -6.26 -18.00 -3.60
CA LYS A 25 -7.26 -18.96 -4.09
C LYS A 25 -7.39 -18.86 -5.61
N PRO A 26 -7.88 -19.91 -6.30
CA PRO A 26 -7.99 -19.91 -7.77
C PRO A 26 -8.89 -18.81 -8.35
N ASP A 27 -9.88 -18.35 -7.60
CA ASP A 27 -10.82 -17.30 -7.99
C ASP A 27 -10.30 -15.88 -7.67
N ASP A 28 -9.17 -15.75 -6.98
CA ASP A 28 -8.54 -14.46 -6.74
C ASP A 28 -8.01 -13.84 -8.05
N VAL A 29 -8.05 -12.51 -8.07
CA VAL A 29 -7.34 -11.69 -9.06
C VAL A 29 -6.29 -10.88 -8.31
N VAL A 30 -5.02 -11.21 -8.54
CA VAL A 30 -3.87 -10.62 -7.86
C VAL A 30 -3.22 -9.56 -8.73
N LEU A 31 -3.07 -8.34 -8.21
CA LEU A 31 -2.21 -7.32 -8.80
C LEU A 31 -0.78 -7.44 -8.26
N GLU A 32 0.20 -7.47 -9.17
CA GLU A 32 1.62 -7.32 -8.87
C GLU A 32 2.18 -5.98 -9.39
N PRO A 33 2.43 -5.01 -8.50
CA PRO A 33 2.94 -3.69 -8.88
C PRO A 33 4.48 -3.70 -9.03
N GLY A 34 4.98 -3.49 -10.25
CA GLY A 34 6.41 -3.49 -10.55
C GLY A 34 6.99 -4.89 -10.56
N CYS A 35 6.49 -5.75 -11.46
CA CYS A 35 6.82 -7.18 -11.48
C CYS A 35 8.27 -7.50 -11.86
N GLY A 36 9.06 -6.52 -12.29
CA GLY A 36 10.45 -6.73 -12.68
C GLY A 36 10.56 -7.75 -13.81
N ASP A 37 11.42 -8.75 -13.65
CA ASP A 37 11.62 -9.84 -14.62
C ASP A 37 10.69 -11.04 -14.40
N GLY A 38 9.60 -10.85 -13.65
CA GLY A 38 8.50 -11.80 -13.50
C GLY A 38 8.71 -12.92 -12.48
N LEU A 39 9.77 -12.85 -11.65
CA LEU A 39 10.09 -13.93 -10.71
C LEU A 39 8.97 -14.18 -9.68
N LEU A 40 8.42 -13.12 -9.11
CA LEU A 40 7.28 -13.22 -8.19
C LEU A 40 5.99 -13.52 -8.95
N THR A 41 5.80 -12.93 -10.14
CA THR A 41 4.66 -13.22 -11.03
C THR A 41 4.49 -14.71 -11.28
N GLU A 42 5.58 -15.40 -11.62
CA GLU A 42 5.58 -16.84 -11.88
C GLU A 42 5.10 -17.63 -10.65
N LYS A 43 5.53 -17.25 -9.44
CA LYS A 43 5.13 -17.90 -8.20
C LYS A 43 3.66 -17.70 -7.88
N ILE A 44 3.16 -16.48 -8.07
CA ILE A 44 1.73 -16.18 -7.90
C ILE A 44 0.91 -16.98 -8.91
N ALA A 45 1.33 -17.00 -10.18
CA ALA A 45 0.64 -17.71 -11.26
C ALA A 45 0.55 -19.23 -11.02
N LYS A 46 1.59 -19.83 -10.42
CA LYS A 46 1.59 -21.25 -10.00
C LYS A 46 0.51 -21.60 -8.98
N ARG A 47 -0.08 -20.62 -8.27
CA ARG A 47 -1.21 -20.86 -7.35
C ARG A 47 -2.56 -20.95 -8.07
N GLY A 48 -2.61 -20.77 -9.39
CA GLY A 48 -3.82 -20.97 -10.20
C GLY A 48 -4.79 -19.78 -10.24
N CYS A 49 -4.47 -18.67 -9.57
CA CYS A 49 -5.24 -17.43 -9.61
C CYS A 49 -4.98 -16.62 -10.89
N THR A 50 -5.78 -15.58 -11.14
CA THR A 50 -5.47 -14.62 -12.22
C THR A 50 -4.47 -13.59 -11.72
N VAL A 51 -3.42 -13.31 -12.50
CA VAL A 51 -2.39 -12.32 -12.15
C VAL A 51 -2.40 -11.16 -13.13
N ILE A 52 -2.52 -9.94 -12.61
CA ILE A 52 -2.28 -8.70 -13.34
C ILE A 52 -0.90 -8.20 -12.92
N ALA A 53 0.09 -8.37 -13.78
CA ALA A 53 1.46 -7.90 -13.54
C ALA A 53 1.68 -6.58 -14.28
N VAL A 54 2.28 -5.58 -13.63
CA VAL A 54 2.56 -4.28 -14.25
C VAL A 54 4.03 -3.93 -14.10
N GLU A 55 4.70 -3.58 -15.20
CA GLU A 55 6.09 -3.11 -15.18
C GLU A 55 6.28 -1.93 -16.14
N ILE A 56 6.99 -0.90 -15.68
CA ILE A 56 7.21 0.34 -16.46
C ILE A 56 8.40 0.20 -17.42
N ASP A 57 9.35 -0.69 -17.11
CA ASP A 57 10.55 -0.94 -17.89
C ASP A 57 10.33 -2.04 -18.92
N GLU A 58 10.37 -1.66 -20.19
CA GLU A 58 10.11 -2.55 -21.31
C GLU A 58 11.06 -3.74 -21.39
N GLU A 59 12.33 -3.59 -20.96
CA GLU A 59 13.29 -4.69 -21.00
C GLU A 59 12.97 -5.73 -19.92
N LEU A 60 12.63 -5.27 -18.72
CA LEU A 60 12.18 -6.16 -17.64
C LEU A 60 10.85 -6.83 -17.99
N ALA A 61 9.89 -6.07 -18.54
CA ALA A 61 8.62 -6.59 -18.99
C ALA A 61 8.80 -7.68 -20.06
N ARG A 62 9.74 -7.52 -21.01
CA ARG A 62 10.05 -8.57 -21.99
C ARG A 62 10.57 -9.85 -21.33
N LYS A 63 11.45 -9.72 -20.32
CA LYS A 63 11.94 -10.87 -19.54
C LYS A 63 10.82 -11.54 -18.73
N ALA A 64 9.93 -10.73 -18.14
CA ALA A 64 8.75 -11.23 -17.46
C ALA A 64 7.84 -12.00 -18.41
N ALA A 65 7.56 -11.46 -19.60
CA ALA A 65 6.75 -12.10 -20.63
C ALA A 65 7.32 -13.47 -21.03
N GLU A 66 8.62 -13.56 -21.28
CA GLU A 66 9.28 -14.84 -21.60
C GLU A 66 9.21 -15.84 -20.44
N ARG A 67 9.38 -15.38 -19.20
CA ARG A 67 9.30 -16.23 -18.00
C ARG A 67 7.91 -16.81 -17.80
N VAL A 68 6.87 -16.00 -18.02
CA VAL A 68 5.47 -16.37 -17.75
C VAL A 68 4.72 -16.85 -18.99
N LYS A 69 5.40 -17.07 -20.12
CA LYS A 69 4.75 -17.39 -21.42
C LYS A 69 3.86 -18.64 -21.41
N THR A 70 4.11 -19.57 -20.50
CA THR A 70 3.32 -20.80 -20.35
C THR A 70 2.09 -20.64 -19.46
N TYR A 71 1.91 -19.47 -18.84
CA TYR A 71 0.83 -19.19 -17.90
C TYR A 71 -0.25 -18.36 -18.58
N SER A 72 -1.36 -19.01 -18.96
CA SER A 72 -2.53 -18.34 -19.56
C SER A 72 -3.29 -17.44 -18.58
N ASN A 73 -3.04 -17.60 -17.28
CA ASN A 73 -3.63 -16.84 -16.19
C ASN A 73 -2.86 -15.55 -15.85
N VAL A 74 -1.88 -15.13 -16.66
CA VAL A 74 -1.10 -13.90 -16.44
C VAL A 74 -1.42 -12.86 -17.50
N LYS A 75 -1.85 -11.67 -17.05
CA LYS A 75 -1.99 -10.46 -17.85
C LYS A 75 -0.86 -9.50 -17.51
N LEU A 76 0.12 -9.39 -18.41
CA LEU A 76 1.23 -8.44 -18.29
C LEU A 76 0.86 -7.10 -18.95
N LEU A 77 0.96 -6.01 -18.20
CA LEU A 77 0.74 -4.64 -18.66
C LEU A 77 2.06 -3.86 -18.60
N VAL A 78 2.44 -3.24 -19.71
CA VAL A 78 3.66 -2.44 -19.79
C VAL A 78 3.33 -0.96 -19.65
N GLY A 79 3.87 -0.31 -18.61
CA GLY A 79 3.75 1.13 -18.40
C GLY A 79 3.64 1.55 -16.94
N ASP A 80 3.33 2.83 -16.73
CA ASP A 80 3.19 3.41 -15.39
C ASP A 80 1.90 2.93 -14.72
N LEU A 81 2.04 2.10 -13.68
CA LEU A 81 0.94 1.60 -12.86
C LEU A 81 -0.03 2.69 -12.40
N LEU A 82 0.48 3.86 -11.99
CA LEU A 82 -0.36 4.95 -11.49
C LEU A 82 -1.08 5.73 -12.60
N LYS A 83 -0.74 5.47 -13.86
CA LYS A 83 -1.49 5.94 -15.04
C LYS A 83 -2.46 4.88 -15.55
N ILE A 84 -2.00 3.63 -15.67
CA ILE A 84 -2.81 2.49 -16.16
C ILE A 84 -3.97 2.20 -15.21
N LYS A 85 -3.71 2.20 -13.89
CA LYS A 85 -4.69 1.91 -12.83
C LYS A 85 -5.60 0.72 -13.18
N PRO A 86 -5.03 -0.50 -13.29
CA PRO A 86 -5.84 -1.69 -13.55
C PRO A 86 -6.95 -1.85 -12.50
N THR A 87 -8.01 -2.56 -12.86
CA THR A 87 -9.19 -2.79 -12.00
C THR A 87 -9.50 -4.28 -11.94
N GLY A 88 -10.45 -4.67 -11.09
CA GLY A 88 -10.93 -6.05 -10.99
C GLY A 88 -10.08 -6.98 -10.15
N PHE A 89 -9.03 -6.48 -9.48
CA PHE A 89 -8.24 -7.26 -8.54
C PHE A 89 -8.78 -7.15 -7.11
N ASN A 90 -8.76 -8.24 -6.37
CA ASN A 90 -9.14 -8.29 -4.95
C ASN A 90 -7.92 -8.44 -4.03
N LYS A 91 -6.77 -8.88 -4.54
CA LYS A 91 -5.52 -8.99 -3.76
C LYS A 91 -4.36 -8.26 -4.43
N VAL A 92 -3.39 -7.86 -3.62
CA VAL A 92 -2.10 -7.29 -4.08
C VAL A 92 -0.97 -8.07 -3.44
N ILE A 93 -0.04 -8.56 -4.25
CA ILE A 93 1.19 -9.19 -3.78
C ILE A 93 2.35 -8.51 -4.49
N GLY A 94 3.39 -8.05 -3.78
CA GLY A 94 4.48 -7.39 -4.48
C GLY A 94 5.70 -6.99 -3.67
N ASN A 95 6.75 -6.66 -4.40
CA ASN A 95 7.93 -5.94 -3.91
C ASN A 95 8.09 -4.65 -4.73
N PRO A 96 7.21 -3.65 -4.56
CA PRO A 96 7.24 -2.45 -5.38
C PRO A 96 8.53 -1.66 -5.14
N PRO A 97 9.01 -0.90 -6.14
CA PRO A 97 10.10 0.05 -5.93
C PRO A 97 9.79 1.02 -4.78
N TYR A 98 10.76 1.33 -3.93
CA TYR A 98 10.52 2.12 -2.71
C TYR A 98 9.98 3.53 -2.97
N TYR A 99 10.37 4.17 -4.08
CA TYR A 99 9.84 5.48 -4.45
C TYR A 99 8.34 5.46 -4.74
N LEU A 100 7.78 4.28 -5.06
CA LEU A 100 6.40 4.09 -5.44
C LEU A 100 5.48 3.84 -4.23
N SER A 101 6.02 3.31 -3.12
CA SER A 101 5.24 2.74 -2.00
C SER A 101 4.15 3.66 -1.46
N SER A 102 4.45 4.94 -1.18
CA SER A 102 3.45 5.88 -0.64
C SER A 102 2.32 6.20 -1.63
N ARG A 103 2.66 6.43 -2.90
CA ARG A 103 1.66 6.74 -3.94
C ARG A 103 0.83 5.51 -4.30
N LEU A 104 1.45 4.34 -4.32
CA LEU A 104 0.80 3.05 -4.52
C LEU A 104 -0.22 2.78 -3.40
N LEU A 105 0.18 2.84 -2.13
CA LEU A 105 -0.73 2.60 -1.02
C LEU A 105 -1.89 3.61 -1.02
N GLN A 106 -1.61 4.90 -1.24
CA GLN A 106 -2.68 5.89 -1.36
C GLN A 106 -3.67 5.53 -2.47
N TRP A 107 -3.19 5.19 -3.67
CA TRP A 107 -4.06 4.76 -4.77
C TRP A 107 -4.86 3.51 -4.42
N LEU A 108 -4.23 2.48 -3.85
CA LEU A 108 -4.88 1.23 -3.46
C LEU A 108 -5.99 1.46 -2.42
N ILE A 109 -5.73 2.32 -1.42
CA ILE A 109 -6.68 2.60 -0.34
C ILE A 109 -7.82 3.50 -0.79
N THR A 110 -7.57 4.52 -1.62
CA THR A 110 -8.61 5.48 -2.02
C THR A 110 -9.28 5.15 -3.36
N GLY A 111 -9.06 3.96 -3.91
CA GLY A 111 -9.57 3.56 -5.22
C GLY A 111 -10.10 2.13 -5.25
N PRO A 112 -9.27 1.14 -5.64
CA PRO A 112 -9.70 -0.25 -5.82
C PRO A 112 -10.03 -0.95 -4.49
N MET A 113 -9.37 -0.58 -3.39
CA MET A 113 -9.55 -1.17 -2.06
C MET A 113 -9.52 -2.71 -2.06
N PRO A 114 -8.40 -3.34 -2.43
CA PRO A 114 -8.28 -4.80 -2.35
C PRO A 114 -8.57 -5.31 -0.93
N GLU A 115 -9.04 -6.55 -0.83
CA GLU A 115 -9.30 -7.22 0.44
C GLU A 115 -8.02 -7.50 1.22
N LEU A 116 -6.94 -7.80 0.49
CA LEU A 116 -5.66 -8.16 1.06
C LEU A 116 -4.51 -7.53 0.28
N ILE A 117 -3.55 -6.99 1.01
CA ILE A 117 -2.31 -6.47 0.46
C ILE A 117 -1.16 -7.12 1.22
N VAL A 118 -0.30 -7.86 0.52
CA VAL A 118 0.92 -8.47 1.07
C VAL A 118 2.13 -7.95 0.28
N MET A 119 2.98 -7.16 0.91
CA MET A 119 4.13 -6.60 0.20
C MET A 119 5.36 -6.40 1.06
N THR A 120 6.52 -6.36 0.43
CA THR A 120 7.74 -5.86 1.07
C THR A 120 7.85 -4.35 0.95
N LEU A 121 8.11 -3.69 2.08
CA LEU A 121 8.31 -2.25 2.17
C LEU A 121 9.59 -1.95 2.94
N GLN A 122 10.23 -0.79 2.69
CA GLN A 122 11.34 -0.34 3.52
C GLN A 122 10.91 -0.33 4.99
N ARG A 123 11.80 -0.76 5.89
CA ARG A 123 11.50 -0.90 7.32
C ARG A 123 10.83 0.34 7.91
N GLU A 124 11.40 1.52 7.70
CA GLU A 124 10.88 2.78 8.24
C GLU A 124 9.50 3.13 7.65
N PHE A 125 9.28 2.86 6.36
CA PHE A 125 7.99 3.10 5.73
C PHE A 125 6.94 2.10 6.21
N ALA A 126 7.31 0.83 6.44
CA ALA A 126 6.43 -0.17 7.02
C ALA A 126 5.99 0.20 8.44
N GLU A 127 6.95 0.53 9.31
CA GLU A 127 6.71 0.94 10.71
C GLU A 127 5.80 2.18 10.77
N LYS A 128 5.97 3.10 9.82
CA LYS A 128 5.17 4.32 9.67
C LYS A 128 3.69 4.05 9.43
N LEU A 129 3.31 2.95 8.78
CA LEU A 129 1.91 2.64 8.50
C LEU A 129 1.11 2.41 9.79
N SER A 130 1.76 1.85 10.80
CA SER A 130 1.19 1.54 12.12
C SER A 130 1.59 2.54 13.23
N SER A 131 2.15 3.70 12.87
CA SER A 131 2.49 4.75 13.85
C SER A 131 1.25 5.14 14.66
N LYS A 132 1.45 5.41 15.95
CA LYS A 132 0.42 5.83 16.89
C LYS A 132 0.37 7.35 17.02
N PRO A 133 -0.77 7.94 17.46
CA PRO A 133 -0.84 9.35 17.78
C PRO A 133 0.30 9.80 18.69
N LYS A 134 0.71 11.06 18.55
CA LYS A 134 1.85 11.70 19.24
C LYS A 134 3.24 11.24 18.80
N GLN A 135 3.37 10.23 17.94
CA GLN A 135 4.66 9.85 17.36
C GLN A 135 5.04 10.76 16.18
N ASP A 136 6.34 11.00 15.99
CA ASP A 136 6.82 11.84 14.88
C ASP A 136 6.51 11.24 13.51
N ASP A 137 6.50 9.91 13.39
CA ASP A 137 6.13 9.21 12.17
C ASP A 137 4.61 9.00 12.02
N TYR A 138 3.78 9.59 12.89
CA TYR A 138 2.33 9.63 12.68
C TYR A 138 2.00 10.69 11.63
N VAL A 139 1.67 10.21 10.42
CA VAL A 139 1.45 11.04 9.23
C VAL A 139 0.19 10.59 8.49
N TYR A 140 -0.15 11.31 7.43
CA TYR A 140 -1.32 11.04 6.59
C TYR A 140 -1.47 9.55 6.21
N VAL A 141 -0.39 8.91 5.72
CA VAL A 141 -0.45 7.51 5.30
C VAL A 141 -0.68 6.55 6.47
N SER A 142 -0.25 6.91 7.69
CA SER A 142 -0.49 6.12 8.91
C SER A 142 -1.99 6.05 9.19
N VAL A 143 -2.65 7.21 9.23
CA VAL A 143 -4.09 7.30 9.49
C VAL A 143 -4.89 6.71 8.34
N LEU A 144 -4.55 7.04 7.10
CA LEU A 144 -5.22 6.51 5.92
C LEU A 144 -5.16 4.98 5.90
N SER A 145 -4.02 4.37 6.21
CA SER A 145 -3.88 2.92 6.23
C SER A 145 -4.69 2.30 7.36
N GLN A 146 -4.59 2.83 8.59
CA GLN A 146 -5.26 2.29 9.77
C GLN A 146 -6.78 2.50 9.77
N LEU A 147 -7.29 3.50 9.04
CA LEU A 147 -8.73 3.68 8.87
C LEU A 147 -9.37 2.54 8.10
N PHE A 148 -8.73 2.08 7.01
CA PHE A 148 -9.34 1.15 6.07
C PHE A 148 -8.79 -0.28 6.18
N TYR A 149 -7.67 -0.50 6.87
CA TYR A 149 -7.01 -1.81 6.97
C TYR A 149 -6.50 -2.10 8.38
N SER A 150 -6.60 -3.36 8.80
CA SER A 150 -5.74 -3.89 9.87
C SER A 150 -4.34 -4.14 9.30
N ILE A 151 -3.30 -3.80 10.07
CA ILE A 151 -1.91 -3.82 9.58
C ILE A 151 -1.08 -4.74 10.47
N GLU A 152 -0.44 -5.72 9.86
CA GLU A 152 0.49 -6.64 10.50
C GLU A 152 1.87 -6.53 9.84
N ILE A 153 2.92 -6.36 10.65
CA ILE A 153 4.29 -6.25 10.17
C ILE A 153 5.04 -7.53 10.53
N HIS A 154 5.41 -8.31 9.51
CA HIS A 154 6.06 -9.61 9.64
C HIS A 154 7.57 -9.57 9.36
N GLY A 155 8.33 -10.15 10.30
CA GLY A 155 9.75 -10.48 10.13
C GLY A 155 10.64 -9.30 9.76
N THR A 156 11.88 -9.56 9.38
CA THR A 156 12.76 -8.59 8.70
C THR A 156 13.26 -9.24 7.42
N VAL A 157 13.15 -8.52 6.30
CA VAL A 157 13.74 -8.94 5.02
C VAL A 157 15.14 -8.32 4.94
N PRO A 158 16.20 -9.13 5.03
CA PRO A 158 17.57 -8.63 5.05
C PRO A 158 17.94 -8.00 3.70
N ARG A 159 18.87 -7.06 3.72
CA ARG A 159 19.33 -6.33 2.51
C ARG A 159 19.90 -7.27 1.45
N GLN A 160 20.52 -8.36 1.90
CA GLN A 160 21.14 -9.40 1.07
C GLN A 160 20.11 -10.22 0.28
N ALA A 161 18.83 -10.15 0.67
CA ALA A 161 17.75 -10.76 -0.12
C ALA A 161 17.52 -10.04 -1.46
N PHE A 162 18.08 -8.85 -1.64
CA PHE A 162 17.89 -8.03 -2.84
C PHE A 162 19.17 -7.91 -3.68
N LYS A 163 18.99 -7.72 -5.00
CA LYS A 163 20.07 -7.45 -5.94
C LYS A 163 19.77 -6.23 -6.82
N PRO A 164 20.65 -5.20 -6.85
CA PRO A 164 21.67 -4.93 -5.83
C PRO A 164 21.04 -4.75 -4.44
N PRO A 165 21.79 -4.94 -3.35
CA PRO A 165 21.26 -4.76 -2.00
C PRO A 165 20.92 -3.28 -1.72
N PRO A 166 19.77 -2.96 -1.09
CA PRO A 166 19.44 -1.62 -0.64
C PRO A 166 20.34 -1.16 0.50
N ARG A 167 20.23 0.12 0.90
CA ARG A 167 20.89 0.67 2.09
C ARG A 167 20.21 0.28 3.41
N VAL A 168 18.91 0.03 3.35
CA VAL A 168 18.05 -0.28 4.51
C VAL A 168 17.39 -1.64 4.33
N SER A 169 17.07 -2.30 5.44
CA SER A 169 16.27 -3.53 5.42
C SER A 169 14.80 -3.23 5.08
N SER A 170 14.08 -4.30 4.78
CA SER A 170 12.64 -4.27 4.50
C SER A 170 11.85 -5.08 5.52
N LYS A 171 10.55 -4.93 5.50
CA LYS A 171 9.56 -5.68 6.28
C LYS A 171 8.51 -6.23 5.34
N ILE A 172 7.96 -7.40 5.67
CA ILE A 172 6.73 -7.86 5.02
C ILE A 172 5.58 -7.16 5.75
N VAL A 173 4.67 -6.55 5.00
CA VAL A 173 3.47 -5.90 5.54
C VAL A 173 2.26 -6.62 4.96
N ILE A 174 1.34 -6.98 5.85
CA ILE A 174 0.04 -7.54 5.52
C ILE A 174 -1.00 -6.50 5.92
N MET A 175 -1.85 -6.09 4.98
CA MET A 175 -2.96 -5.19 5.24
C MET A 175 -4.26 -5.89 4.86
N ARG A 176 -5.16 -6.10 5.82
CA ARG A 176 -6.49 -6.70 5.57
C ARG A 176 -7.56 -5.63 5.66
N ARG A 177 -8.41 -5.52 4.63
CA ARG A 177 -9.46 -4.50 4.57
C ARG A 177 -10.43 -4.68 5.73
N ILE A 178 -10.72 -3.60 6.46
CA ILE A 178 -11.69 -3.60 7.56
C ILE A 178 -13.11 -3.58 6.94
N PRO A 179 -13.98 -4.56 7.20
CA PRO A 179 -15.31 -4.64 6.56
C PRO A 179 -16.26 -3.47 6.87
N ILE A 180 -16.03 -2.76 7.99
CA ILE A 180 -16.94 -1.75 8.54
C ILE A 180 -16.67 -0.32 8.03
N THR A 181 -15.59 -0.07 7.28
CA THR A 181 -15.44 1.26 6.66
C THR A 181 -16.47 1.47 5.57
N GLN A 182 -17.43 2.36 5.82
CA GLN A 182 -18.32 2.85 4.77
C GLN A 182 -17.43 3.42 3.64
N ARG A 183 -17.55 2.84 2.43
CA ARG A 183 -16.73 3.24 1.27
C ARG A 183 -16.83 4.74 0.96
N ASN A 184 -17.92 5.39 1.36
CA ASN A 184 -18.13 6.84 1.26
C ASN A 184 -17.09 7.68 2.05
N LEU A 185 -16.45 7.14 3.10
CA LEU A 185 -15.41 7.84 3.88
C LEU A 185 -14.24 8.29 2.99
N ILE A 186 -13.98 7.55 1.90
CA ILE A 186 -12.97 7.90 0.90
C ILE A 186 -13.22 9.30 0.34
N ASN A 187 -14.48 9.70 0.15
CA ASN A 187 -14.86 10.99 -0.41
C ASN A 187 -14.37 12.16 0.48
N ASN A 188 -14.14 11.91 1.77
CA ASN A 188 -13.68 12.91 2.73
C ASN A 188 -12.20 12.76 3.11
N THR A 189 -11.45 11.83 2.51
CA THR A 189 -10.01 11.67 2.79
C THR A 189 -9.16 12.88 2.38
N TRP A 190 -9.69 13.77 1.53
CA TRP A 190 -9.07 15.06 1.22
C TRP A 190 -8.85 15.89 2.50
N LEU A 191 -9.75 15.80 3.48
CA LEU A 191 -9.66 16.53 4.74
C LEU A 191 -8.45 16.05 5.54
N LEU A 192 -8.26 14.73 5.66
CA LEU A 192 -7.08 14.18 6.31
C LEU A 192 -5.80 14.66 5.62
N LYS A 193 -5.77 14.59 4.28
CA LYS A 193 -4.63 15.06 3.51
C LYS A 193 -4.33 16.53 3.79
N HIS A 194 -5.35 17.37 3.87
CA HIS A 194 -5.23 18.78 4.23
C HIS A 194 -4.68 18.96 5.65
N LEU A 195 -5.32 18.36 6.66
CA LEU A 195 -4.94 18.48 8.07
C LEU A 195 -3.48 18.05 8.30
N PHE A 196 -3.06 16.93 7.72
CA PHE A 196 -1.70 16.43 7.92
C PHE A 196 -0.59 17.28 7.28
N THR A 197 -0.92 18.26 6.41
CA THR A 197 0.05 19.31 6.01
C THR A 197 0.42 20.24 7.16
N LYS A 198 -0.45 20.34 8.18
CA LYS A 198 -0.31 21.16 9.38
C LYS A 198 -0.39 20.29 10.64
N LYS A 199 0.18 19.07 10.62
CA LYS A 199 -0.01 18.06 11.68
C LYS A 199 0.25 18.53 13.13
N ARG A 200 1.05 19.57 13.33
CA ARG A 200 1.36 20.16 14.65
C ARG A 200 0.37 21.26 15.08
N HIS A 201 -0.56 21.69 14.25
CA HIS A 201 -1.55 22.71 14.60
C HIS A 201 -2.72 22.11 15.39
N LEU A 202 -3.40 22.96 16.16
CA LEU A 202 -4.70 22.63 16.76
C LEU A 202 -5.71 22.29 15.67
N VAL A 203 -6.44 21.19 15.84
CA VAL A 203 -7.44 20.76 14.86
C VAL A 203 -8.57 21.76 14.73
N SER A 204 -9.00 22.37 15.84
CA SER A 204 -10.06 23.38 15.86
C SER A 204 -9.75 24.58 14.96
N ARG A 205 -8.48 25.00 14.93
CA ARG A 205 -8.01 26.10 14.07
C ARG A 205 -8.18 25.76 12.60
N GLU A 206 -7.80 24.56 12.20
CA GLU A 206 -7.82 24.15 10.79
C GLU A 206 -9.23 23.77 10.33
N LEU A 207 -10.06 23.14 11.19
CA LEU A 207 -11.47 22.87 10.88
C LEU A 207 -12.29 24.17 10.73
N LYS A 208 -12.09 25.14 11.63
CA LYS A 208 -12.76 26.45 11.54
C LYS A 208 -12.48 27.17 10.22
N ARG A 209 -11.26 27.07 9.68
CA ARG A 209 -10.90 27.65 8.37
C ARG A 209 -11.64 27.02 7.19
N LEU A 210 -12.04 25.76 7.34
CA LEU A 210 -12.80 25.01 6.35
C LEU A 210 -14.32 25.12 6.57
N GLY A 211 -14.77 25.89 7.56
CA GLY A 211 -16.20 25.99 7.91
C GLY A 211 -16.76 24.72 8.57
N ILE A 212 -15.89 23.85 9.11
CA ILE A 212 -16.28 22.60 9.77
C ILE A 212 -16.32 22.83 11.29
N GLU A 213 -17.44 22.48 11.91
CA GLU A 213 -17.58 22.52 13.36
C GLU A 213 -16.62 21.52 14.02
N THR A 214 -15.97 21.92 15.12
CA THR A 214 -15.04 21.05 15.83
C THR A 214 -15.81 20.14 16.80
N PRO A 215 -15.72 18.81 16.65
CA PRO A 215 -16.29 17.88 17.62
C PRO A 215 -15.73 18.13 19.03
N PRO A 216 -16.55 18.05 20.11
CA PRO A 216 -16.11 18.34 21.47
C PRO A 216 -14.86 17.55 21.92
N GLN A 217 -14.76 16.27 21.53
CA GLN A 217 -13.62 15.42 21.86
C GLN A 217 -12.31 15.82 21.17
N LEU A 218 -12.38 16.67 20.14
CA LEU A 218 -11.23 17.17 19.39
C LEU A 218 -10.75 18.55 19.88
N VAL A 219 -11.48 19.19 20.78
CA VAL A 219 -11.10 20.50 21.33
C VAL A 219 -9.75 20.40 22.08
N GLY A 220 -8.84 21.33 21.79
CA GLY A 220 -7.51 21.37 22.40
C GLY A 220 -6.50 20.35 21.83
N LYS A 221 -6.93 19.35 21.06
CA LYS A 221 -6.03 18.39 20.41
C LYS A 221 -5.31 19.04 19.21
N ARG A 222 -4.04 18.69 19.02
CA ARG A 222 -3.33 18.89 17.75
C ARG A 222 -3.61 17.71 16.82
N ILE A 223 -3.53 17.95 15.52
CA ILE A 223 -3.86 16.95 14.48
C ILE A 223 -3.12 15.62 14.71
N TYR A 224 -1.81 15.64 14.95
CA TYR A 224 -1.04 14.42 15.19
C TYR A 224 -1.36 13.69 16.52
N GLU A 225 -2.19 14.26 17.39
CA GLU A 225 -2.63 13.64 18.65
C GLU A 225 -3.97 12.91 18.52
N ILE A 226 -4.65 13.07 17.40
CA ILE A 226 -5.96 12.49 17.14
C ILE A 226 -5.81 11.02 16.78
N ASP A 227 -6.57 10.17 17.45
CA ASP A 227 -6.67 8.75 17.21
C ASP A 227 -7.50 8.42 15.95
N VAL A 228 -7.26 7.25 15.38
CA VAL A 228 -7.89 6.79 14.14
C VAL A 228 -9.42 6.74 14.28
N LYS A 229 -9.94 6.39 15.46
CA LYS A 229 -11.38 6.38 15.75
C LYS A 229 -11.98 7.78 15.71
N ASP A 230 -11.34 8.76 16.34
CA ASP A 230 -11.79 10.15 16.28
C ASP A 230 -11.76 10.71 14.84
N TYR A 231 -10.79 10.29 14.01
CA TYR A 231 -10.80 10.62 12.57
C TYR A 231 -11.96 9.96 11.82
N TYR A 232 -12.24 8.70 12.11
CA TYR A 232 -13.40 8.00 11.55
C TYR A 232 -14.70 8.74 11.88
N ASP A 233 -14.87 9.12 13.16
CA ASP A 233 -16.06 9.84 13.64
C ASP A 233 -16.19 11.21 12.96
N LEU A 234 -15.08 11.95 12.80
CA LEU A 234 -15.05 13.24 12.10
C LEU A 234 -15.44 13.10 10.62
N LEU A 235 -14.87 12.12 9.91
CA LEU A 235 -15.16 11.92 8.49
C LEU A 235 -16.57 11.41 8.24
N SER A 236 -17.11 10.58 9.12
CA SER A 236 -18.47 10.04 9.04
C SER A 236 -19.54 11.14 9.14
N ARG A 237 -19.28 12.19 9.93
CA ARG A 237 -20.17 13.36 10.03
C ARG A 237 -20.26 14.18 8.75
N LEU A 238 -19.25 14.08 7.89
CA LEU A 238 -19.20 14.79 6.60
C LEU A 238 -19.79 13.94 5.45
N THR A 239 -20.13 12.67 5.71
CA THR A 239 -20.79 11.79 4.75
C THR A 239 -22.30 11.66 4.97
N ALA A 240 -22.79 12.15 6.11
CA ALA A 240 -24.21 12.21 6.47
C ALA A 240 -24.87 13.45 5.84
#